data_AF-A0A3C2E1G1-F1
#
_entry.id   AF-A0A3C2E1G1-F1
#
_cell.length_a   1.000
_cell.length_b   1.000
_cell.length_c   1.000
_cell.angle_alpha   90.00
_cell.angle_beta   90.00
_cell.angle_gamma   90.00
#
_symmetry.space_group_name_H-M   'P 1'
#
loop_
_entity.id
_entity.type
_entity.pdbx_description
1 polymer ?
#
loop_
_entity_poly.entity_id
_entity_poly.type
_entity_poly.pdbx_seq_one_letter_code
_entity_poly.pdbx_strand_id
1 'polypeptide(L)'
;EWRKRGGFATGGRPPVRTWSSTPVGVVTLAERFPERDDDRDAWYGDMKAYAAGLLKTPKGAKPMRGLFDEGKAHLVGTSGTITSVASVHLRLPRYERAKVDGLWMSHDETRAACDRLSGMDLDGRAGEPSIGRERAELVLAGCAILEAVMDQWPAERLRVGDRGLREGLLLNLMRKPRRRRKKRRARKEPEQ
;
A
#
# COMPACT_ATOMS: atom_id res chain seq x y z
N GLU A 1 21.90 3.87 -4.08
CA GLU A 1 22.65 2.74 -4.68
C GLU A 1 22.02 2.24 -5.99
N TRP A 2 20.78 1.71 -6.01
CA TRP A 2 20.13 1.22 -7.24
C TRP A 2 20.01 2.28 -8.36
N ARG A 3 19.60 3.52 -8.03
CA ARG A 3 19.56 4.63 -9.00
C ARG A 3 20.94 4.91 -9.63
N LYS A 4 22.01 4.83 -8.84
CA LYS A 4 23.40 5.02 -9.31
C LYS A 4 23.87 3.90 -10.25
N ARG A 5 23.22 2.72 -10.21
CA ARG A 5 23.47 1.59 -11.13
C ARG A 5 22.62 1.69 -12.42
N GLY A 6 22.07 2.87 -12.73
CA GLY A 6 21.28 3.17 -13.93
C GLY A 6 19.82 2.67 -13.91
N GLY A 7 19.25 2.51 -12.70
CA GLY A 7 17.80 2.34 -12.53
C GLY A 7 17.24 1.08 -13.19
N PHE A 8 16.04 1.16 -13.74
CA PHE A 8 15.40 -0.01 -14.38
C PHE A 8 16.12 -0.49 -15.63
N ALA A 9 16.76 0.43 -16.38
CA ALA A 9 17.40 0.14 -17.66
C ALA A 9 18.61 -0.79 -17.51
N THR A 10 19.45 -0.55 -16.50
CA THR A 10 20.71 -1.29 -16.32
C THR A 10 20.89 -1.87 -14.91
N GLY A 11 20.25 -1.28 -13.90
CA GLY A 11 20.32 -1.73 -12.50
C GLY A 11 19.31 -2.83 -12.13
N GLY A 12 18.43 -3.23 -13.05
CA GLY A 12 17.42 -4.26 -12.85
C GLY A 12 16.31 -3.84 -11.88
N ARG A 13 15.62 -4.79 -11.24
CA ARG A 13 14.61 -4.47 -10.22
C ARG A 13 15.29 -3.93 -8.95
N PRO A 14 14.75 -2.89 -8.32
CA PRO A 14 15.23 -2.45 -7.02
C PRO A 14 15.12 -3.61 -6.01
N PRO A 15 16.15 -3.85 -5.19
CA PRO A 15 16.12 -4.94 -4.22
C PRO A 15 15.10 -4.64 -3.12
N VAL A 16 14.32 -5.66 -2.72
CA VAL A 16 13.50 -5.59 -1.50
C VAL A 16 14.46 -5.66 -0.31
N ARG A 17 14.55 -4.58 0.47
CA ARG A 17 15.45 -4.51 1.65
C ARG A 17 14.90 -5.27 2.84
N THR A 18 13.59 -5.21 3.06
CA THR A 18 12.89 -5.85 4.17
C THR A 18 11.40 -5.93 3.87
N TRP A 19 10.68 -6.77 4.61
CA TRP A 19 9.23 -6.95 4.49
C TRP A 19 8.66 -7.43 5.83
N SER A 20 7.39 -7.15 6.07
CA SER A 20 6.58 -7.76 7.12
C SER A 20 5.18 -8.00 6.58
N SER A 21 4.45 -8.90 7.25
CA SER A 21 3.01 -9.07 7.06
C SER A 21 2.35 -8.90 8.42
N THR A 22 1.32 -8.08 8.47
CA THR A 22 0.52 -7.84 9.68
C THR A 22 -0.79 -8.61 9.54
N PRO A 23 -1.23 -9.38 10.54
CA PRO A 23 -2.48 -10.13 10.49
C PRO A 23 -3.69 -9.22 10.74
N VAL A 24 -3.83 -8.17 9.92
CA VAL A 24 -4.96 -7.24 9.93
C VAL A 24 -5.34 -6.89 8.50
N GLY A 25 -6.59 -7.16 8.15
CA GLY A 25 -7.21 -6.74 6.90
C GLY A 25 -8.47 -5.93 7.17
N VAL A 26 -8.99 -5.27 6.13
CA VAL A 26 -10.17 -4.41 6.25
C VAL A 26 -11.40 -5.16 6.77
N VAL A 27 -11.61 -6.40 6.32
CA VAL A 27 -12.74 -7.24 6.77
C VAL A 27 -12.60 -7.58 8.26
N THR A 28 -11.47 -8.18 8.64
CA THR A 28 -11.22 -8.57 10.04
C THR A 28 -11.25 -7.39 11.02
N LEU A 29 -10.87 -6.20 10.55
CA LEU A 29 -10.87 -5.00 11.38
C LEU A 29 -12.28 -4.41 11.48
N ALA A 30 -13.04 -4.36 10.37
CA ALA A 30 -14.44 -3.92 10.38
C ALA A 30 -15.33 -4.85 11.23
N GLU A 31 -15.15 -6.17 11.14
CA GLU A 31 -15.88 -7.15 11.97
C GLU A 31 -15.59 -6.96 13.47
N ARG A 32 -14.35 -6.58 13.81
CA ARG A 32 -13.94 -6.35 15.20
C ARG A 32 -14.47 -5.02 15.76
N PHE A 33 -14.62 -4.03 14.89
CA PHE A 33 -15.10 -2.70 15.23
C PHE A 33 -16.37 -2.42 14.44
N PRO A 34 -17.49 -3.08 14.78
CA PRO A 34 -18.77 -2.79 14.14
C PRO A 34 -19.09 -1.30 14.32
N GLU A 35 -19.60 -0.68 13.26
CA GLU A 35 -19.91 0.74 13.26
C GLU A 35 -21.04 1.05 14.23
N ARG A 36 -20.87 2.15 14.96
CA ARG A 36 -21.84 2.65 15.94
C ARG A 36 -22.11 4.13 15.67
N ASP A 37 -23.33 4.56 15.95
CA ASP A 37 -23.77 5.94 15.69
C ASP A 37 -23.33 6.91 16.78
N ASP A 38 -23.05 6.42 17.99
CA ASP A 38 -22.55 7.18 19.12
C ASP A 38 -21.01 7.26 19.12
N ASP A 39 -20.50 8.44 19.44
CA ASP A 39 -19.07 8.72 19.64
C ASP A 39 -18.18 8.17 18.51
N ARG A 40 -18.54 8.53 17.27
CA ARG A 40 -17.92 8.07 16.03
C ARG A 40 -16.43 8.39 15.95
N ASP A 41 -16.02 9.54 16.46
CA ASP A 41 -14.61 9.96 16.49
C ASP A 41 -13.80 9.06 17.43
N ALA A 42 -14.31 8.77 18.63
CA ALA A 42 -13.65 7.84 19.55
C ALA A 42 -13.61 6.41 18.99
N TRP A 43 -14.71 5.94 18.38
CA TRP A 43 -14.76 4.64 17.71
C TRP A 43 -13.70 4.49 16.61
N TYR A 44 -13.60 5.49 15.73
CA TYR A 44 -12.62 5.49 14.66
C TYR A 44 -11.19 5.58 15.21
N GLY A 45 -10.98 6.40 16.24
CA GLY A 45 -9.73 6.51 16.98
C GLY A 45 -9.27 5.17 17.58
N ASP A 46 -10.17 4.43 18.23
CA ASP A 46 -9.90 3.11 18.80
C ASP A 46 -9.53 2.09 17.72
N MET A 47 -10.25 2.09 16.60
CA MET A 47 -9.97 1.23 15.45
C MET A 47 -8.56 1.49 14.88
N LYS A 48 -8.20 2.77 14.71
CA LYS A 48 -6.87 3.20 14.24
C LYS A 48 -5.78 2.82 15.25
N ALA A 49 -5.99 3.06 16.54
CA ALA A 49 -5.04 2.71 17.59
C ALA A 49 -4.80 1.19 17.66
N TYR A 50 -5.86 0.39 17.52
CA TYR A 50 -5.75 -1.06 17.45
C TYR A 50 -4.95 -1.51 16.22
N ALA A 51 -5.24 -0.97 15.03
CA ALA A 51 -4.47 -1.26 13.82
C ALA A 51 -2.99 -0.90 14.00
N ALA A 52 -2.69 0.27 14.57
CA ALA A 52 -1.33 0.72 14.86
C ALA A 52 -0.59 -0.23 15.82
N GLY A 53 -1.27 -0.74 16.86
CA GLY A 53 -0.71 -1.71 17.80
C GLY A 53 -0.31 -3.04 17.16
N LEU A 54 -0.92 -3.41 16.04
CA LEU A 54 -0.56 -4.62 15.28
C LEU A 54 0.59 -4.41 14.30
N LEU A 55 0.86 -3.17 13.86
CA LEU A 55 1.85 -2.88 12.85
C LEU A 55 3.28 -3.16 13.34
N LYS A 56 3.90 -4.20 12.79
CA LYS A 56 5.29 -4.56 13.09
C LYS A 56 6.25 -3.86 12.16
N THR A 57 7.18 -3.09 12.72
CA THR A 57 8.36 -2.61 12.00
C THR A 57 9.18 -3.80 11.48
N PRO A 58 9.39 -3.96 10.16
CA PRO A 58 10.18 -5.04 9.63
C PRO A 58 11.62 -5.06 10.17
N LYS A 59 12.22 -6.25 10.30
CA LYS A 59 13.63 -6.37 10.72
C LYS A 59 14.53 -5.61 9.74
N GLY A 60 15.41 -4.75 10.26
CA GLY A 60 16.29 -3.91 9.45
C GLY A 60 15.62 -2.68 8.83
N ALA A 61 14.35 -2.38 9.15
CA ALA A 61 13.68 -1.17 8.65
C ALA A 61 14.02 0.10 9.45
N LYS A 62 14.35 -0.03 10.75
CA LYS A 62 14.64 1.12 11.64
C LYS A 62 15.65 2.12 11.06
N PRO A 63 16.79 1.71 10.46
CA PRO A 63 17.74 2.66 9.87
C PRO A 63 17.19 3.46 8.69
N MET A 64 16.10 3.00 8.06
CA MET A 64 15.47 3.73 6.95
C MET A 64 14.58 4.88 7.43
N ARG A 65 14.24 4.95 8.73
CA ARG A 65 13.34 5.98 9.26
C ARG A 65 13.86 7.40 9.00
N GLY A 66 15.18 7.63 9.11
CA GLY A 66 15.77 8.93 8.78
C GLY A 66 15.53 9.37 7.33
N LEU A 67 15.38 8.45 6.37
CA LEU A 67 15.04 8.80 4.99
C LEU A 67 13.61 9.34 4.85
N PHE A 68 12.69 8.87 5.69
CA PHE A 68 11.32 9.35 5.76
C PHE A 68 11.29 10.73 6.40
N ASP A 69 11.98 10.89 7.54
CA ASP A 69 12.04 12.16 8.27
C ASP A 69 12.75 13.27 7.44
N GLU A 70 13.69 12.92 6.57
CA GLU A 70 14.38 13.85 5.64
C GLU A 70 13.62 14.11 4.32
N GLY A 71 12.39 13.59 4.15
CA GLY A 71 11.61 13.78 2.91
C GLY A 71 12.18 13.04 1.68
N LYS A 72 13.09 12.08 1.88
CA LYS A 72 13.76 11.33 0.80
C LYS A 72 13.06 10.01 0.47
N ALA A 73 11.97 9.69 1.16
CA ALA A 73 11.13 8.52 0.93
C ALA A 73 9.67 8.91 0.65
N HIS A 74 8.93 8.00 0.03
CA HIS A 74 7.49 8.13 -0.18
C HIS A 74 6.83 6.76 0.01
N LEU A 75 5.52 6.78 0.26
CA LEU A 75 4.72 5.57 0.35
C LEU A 75 4.17 5.22 -1.04
N VAL A 76 4.03 3.91 -1.29
CA VAL A 76 3.28 3.40 -2.43
C VAL A 76 2.16 2.53 -1.89
N GLY A 77 0.93 2.97 -2.04
CA GLY A 77 -0.25 2.24 -1.61
C GLY A 77 -0.81 1.43 -2.76
N THR A 78 -1.07 0.15 -2.52
CA THR A 78 -1.72 -0.73 -3.50
C THR A 78 -2.88 -1.48 -2.85
N SER A 79 -4.12 -1.16 -3.20
CA SER A 79 -5.33 -1.92 -2.85
C SER A 79 -6.59 -1.16 -3.28
N GLY A 80 -7.76 -1.80 -3.16
CA GLY A 80 -9.06 -1.15 -3.31
C GLY A 80 -9.27 0.03 -2.35
N THR A 81 -8.74 -0.02 -1.12
CA THR A 81 -8.79 1.10 -0.18
C THR A 81 -8.06 2.31 -0.75
N ILE A 82 -6.82 2.13 -1.19
CA ILE A 82 -6.00 3.22 -1.71
C ILE A 82 -6.64 3.85 -2.95
N THR A 83 -7.19 3.02 -3.85
CA THR A 83 -7.86 3.54 -5.04
C THR A 83 -9.20 4.21 -4.73
N SER A 84 -9.90 3.79 -3.67
CA SER A 84 -11.14 4.44 -3.20
C SER A 84 -10.84 5.80 -2.57
N VAL A 85 -9.86 5.88 -1.66
CA VAL A 85 -9.39 7.15 -1.06
C VAL A 85 -8.93 8.13 -2.14
N ALA A 86 -8.19 7.65 -3.15
CA ALA A 86 -7.79 8.46 -4.29
C ALA A 86 -8.98 8.96 -5.12
N SER A 87 -9.99 8.12 -5.33
CA SER A 87 -11.19 8.50 -6.09
C SER A 87 -12.04 9.54 -5.35
N VAL A 88 -12.11 9.44 -4.02
CA VAL A 88 -12.78 10.42 -3.14
C VAL A 88 -12.02 11.75 -3.15
N HIS A 89 -10.69 11.71 -3.03
CA HIS A 89 -9.85 12.90 -3.13
C HIS A 89 -10.06 13.63 -4.46
N LEU A 90 -10.10 12.89 -5.57
CA LEU A 90 -10.36 13.45 -6.90
C LEU A 90 -11.84 13.80 -7.14
N ARG A 91 -12.74 13.47 -6.21
CA ARG A 91 -14.20 13.64 -6.33
C ARG A 91 -14.76 13.05 -7.63
N LEU A 92 -14.30 11.86 -7.98
CA LEU A 92 -14.70 11.25 -9.25
C LEU A 92 -16.17 10.80 -9.22
N PRO A 93 -16.92 11.01 -10.31
CA PRO A 93 -18.31 10.57 -10.41
C PRO A 93 -18.45 9.04 -10.57
N ARG A 94 -17.33 8.34 -10.78
CA ARG A 94 -17.20 6.88 -10.79
C ARG A 94 -15.72 6.52 -10.76
N TYR A 95 -15.39 5.26 -10.45
CA TYR A 95 -14.00 4.80 -10.55
C TYR A 95 -13.45 4.93 -11.98
N GLU A 96 -12.35 5.66 -12.12
CA GLU A 96 -11.62 5.84 -13.39
C GLU A 96 -10.13 5.52 -13.20
N ARG A 97 -9.75 4.28 -13.52
CA ARG A 97 -8.37 3.78 -13.39
C ARG A 97 -7.31 4.72 -13.98
N ALA A 98 -7.58 5.32 -15.15
CA ALA A 98 -6.64 6.21 -15.83
C ALA A 98 -6.30 7.48 -15.03
N LYS A 99 -7.20 7.93 -14.16
CA LYS A 99 -6.99 9.07 -13.26
C LYS A 99 -6.36 8.64 -11.93
N VAL A 100 -6.63 7.41 -11.49
CA VAL A 100 -6.22 6.90 -10.17
C VAL A 100 -4.83 6.24 -10.20
N ASP A 101 -4.56 5.33 -11.15
CA ASP A 101 -3.30 4.59 -11.27
C ASP A 101 -2.18 5.51 -11.77
N GLY A 102 -1.56 6.25 -10.88
CA GLY A 102 -0.98 7.50 -11.38
C GLY A 102 -0.77 8.55 -10.32
N LEU A 103 -1.72 8.57 -9.40
CA LEU A 103 -1.92 9.74 -8.60
C LEU A 103 -0.88 9.84 -7.48
N TRP A 104 -0.27 11.02 -7.41
CA TRP A 104 0.41 11.48 -6.21
C TRP A 104 -0.60 12.19 -5.34
N MET A 105 -0.61 11.85 -4.06
CA MET A 105 -1.36 12.55 -3.02
C MET A 105 -0.37 12.96 -1.94
N SER A 106 -0.49 14.17 -1.45
CA SER A 106 0.21 14.59 -0.24
C SER A 106 -0.34 13.85 0.99
N HIS A 107 0.44 13.90 2.07
CA HIS A 107 0.00 13.43 3.39
C HIS A 107 -1.37 14.03 3.75
N ASP A 108 -1.52 15.34 3.61
CA ASP A 108 -2.71 16.07 4.04
C ASP A 108 -3.92 15.81 3.13
N GLU A 109 -3.71 15.69 1.82
CA GLU A 109 -4.77 15.28 0.89
C GLU A 109 -5.27 13.86 1.16
N THR A 110 -4.36 12.96 1.55
CA THR A 110 -4.72 11.59 1.93
C THR A 110 -5.53 11.58 3.22
N ARG A 111 -5.07 12.31 4.25
CA ARG A 111 -5.80 12.46 5.51
C ARG A 111 -7.16 13.10 5.32
N ALA A 112 -7.26 14.20 4.57
CA ALA A 112 -8.52 14.87 4.30
C ALA A 112 -9.55 13.97 3.59
N ALA A 113 -9.09 13.06 2.72
CA ALA A 113 -9.96 12.08 2.09
C ALA A 113 -10.43 11.00 3.08
N CYS A 114 -9.56 10.54 4.00
CA CYS A 114 -9.95 9.66 5.10
C CYS A 114 -10.94 10.35 6.07
N ASP A 115 -10.66 11.59 6.47
CA ASP A 115 -11.49 12.38 7.39
C ASP A 115 -12.89 12.65 6.80
N ARG A 116 -12.95 12.95 5.49
CA ARG A 116 -14.23 13.08 4.77
C ARG A 116 -15.06 11.80 4.88
N LEU A 117 -14.42 10.64 4.76
CA LEU A 117 -15.12 9.35 4.84
C LEU A 117 -15.53 9.01 6.26
N SER A 118 -14.66 9.22 7.25
CA SER A 118 -14.99 8.94 8.65
C SER A 118 -16.08 9.85 9.18
N GLY A 119 -16.21 11.07 8.64
CA GLY A 119 -17.30 12.00 8.95
C GLY A 119 -18.66 11.67 8.32
N MET A 120 -18.74 10.67 7.43
CA MET A 120 -19.99 10.22 6.81
C MET A 120 -20.53 9.00 7.54
N ASP A 121 -21.86 8.86 7.57
CA ASP A 121 -22.54 7.62 7.92
C ASP A 121 -22.43 6.58 6.79
N LEU A 122 -22.90 5.35 7.05
CA LEU A 122 -22.82 4.26 6.09
C LEU A 122 -23.53 4.61 4.77
N ASP A 123 -24.70 5.22 4.84
CA ASP A 123 -25.49 5.60 3.66
C ASP A 123 -24.81 6.72 2.87
N GLY A 124 -24.23 7.72 3.54
CA GLY A 124 -23.43 8.77 2.93
C GLY A 124 -22.20 8.21 2.21
N ARG A 125 -21.47 7.28 2.83
CA ARG A 125 -20.34 6.59 2.17
C ARG A 125 -20.78 5.69 1.02
N ALA A 126 -21.94 5.03 1.13
CA ALA A 126 -22.50 4.23 0.06
C ALA A 126 -22.95 5.11 -1.13
N GLY A 127 -23.34 6.36 -0.85
CA GLY A 127 -23.67 7.39 -1.84
C GLY A 127 -22.45 8.02 -2.54
N GLU A 128 -21.23 7.83 -2.03
CA GLU A 128 -20.01 8.27 -2.72
C GLU A 128 -19.86 7.53 -4.07
N PRO A 129 -19.87 8.24 -5.22
CA PRO A 129 -20.04 7.62 -6.54
C PRO A 129 -18.96 6.60 -6.93
N SER A 130 -17.79 6.68 -6.30
CA SER A 130 -16.64 5.83 -6.60
C SER A 130 -16.43 4.66 -5.61
N ILE A 131 -17.25 4.57 -4.56
CA ILE A 131 -17.13 3.56 -3.49
C ILE A 131 -18.15 2.45 -3.64
N GLY A 132 -19.44 2.78 -3.63
CA GLY A 132 -20.55 1.83 -3.61
C GLY A 132 -20.76 1.12 -2.26
N ARG A 133 -21.91 0.47 -2.08
CA ARG A 133 -22.35 -0.09 -0.79
C ARG A 133 -21.37 -1.10 -0.17
N GLU A 134 -20.92 -2.09 -0.94
CA GLU A 134 -20.02 -3.15 -0.45
C GLU A 134 -18.72 -2.59 0.13
N ARG A 135 -18.15 -1.54 -0.48
CA ARG A 135 -16.92 -0.92 0.01
C ARG A 135 -17.19 0.06 1.15
N ALA A 136 -18.37 0.67 1.23
CA ALA A 136 -18.72 1.64 2.26
C ALA A 136 -18.65 1.06 3.68
N GLU A 137 -18.91 -0.24 3.83
CA GLU A 137 -18.81 -0.99 5.09
C GLU A 137 -17.34 -1.23 5.53
N LEU A 138 -16.41 -1.28 4.56
CA LEU A 138 -15.01 -1.67 4.81
C LEU A 138 -14.02 -0.50 4.69
N VAL A 139 -14.42 0.61 4.08
CA VAL A 139 -13.51 1.69 3.71
C VAL A 139 -12.88 2.37 4.93
N LEU A 140 -13.61 2.49 6.04
CA LEU A 140 -13.10 3.11 7.27
C LEU A 140 -12.01 2.25 7.93
N ALA A 141 -12.19 0.94 7.97
CA ALA A 141 -11.13 0.02 8.41
C ALA A 141 -9.86 0.15 7.54
N GLY A 142 -10.05 0.34 6.23
CA GLY A 142 -8.95 0.64 5.32
C GLY A 142 -8.26 1.98 5.61
N CYS A 143 -9.03 3.03 5.88
CA CYS A 143 -8.50 4.35 6.25
C CYS A 143 -7.70 4.28 7.55
N ALA A 144 -8.23 3.60 8.57
CA ALA A 144 -7.56 3.40 9.86
C ALA A 144 -6.19 2.70 9.68
N ILE A 145 -6.11 1.66 8.84
CA ILE A 145 -4.85 0.97 8.53
C ILE A 145 -3.90 1.89 7.77
N LEU A 146 -4.39 2.61 6.75
CA LEU A 146 -3.58 3.53 5.95
C LEU A 146 -2.96 4.63 6.83
N GLU A 147 -3.78 5.28 7.65
CA GLU A 147 -3.32 6.32 8.57
C GLU A 147 -2.34 5.78 9.61
N ALA A 148 -2.59 4.59 10.18
CA ALA A 148 -1.64 3.96 11.11
C ALA A 148 -0.27 3.70 10.45
N VAL A 149 -0.27 3.30 9.16
CA VAL A 149 0.98 3.14 8.38
C VAL A 149 1.66 4.49 8.12
N MET A 150 0.90 5.53 7.76
CA MET A 150 1.41 6.88 7.56
C MET A 150 2.01 7.47 8.84
N ASP A 151 1.40 7.21 9.99
CA ASP A 151 1.90 7.66 11.30
C ASP A 151 3.19 6.93 11.71
N GLN A 152 3.30 5.64 11.38
CA GLN A 152 4.51 4.87 11.63
C GLN A 152 5.66 5.24 10.66
N TRP A 153 5.34 5.65 9.43
CA TRP A 153 6.29 5.98 8.37
C TRP A 153 5.91 7.32 7.71
N PRO A 154 6.22 8.44 8.38
CA PRO A 154 5.81 9.76 7.89
C PRO A 154 6.45 10.04 6.54
N ALA A 155 5.62 10.22 5.52
CA ALA A 155 6.07 10.57 4.19
C ALA A 155 5.24 11.73 3.68
N GLU A 156 5.88 12.69 3.01
CA GLU A 156 5.20 13.85 2.44
C GLU A 156 4.16 13.45 1.39
N ARG A 157 4.38 12.31 0.72
CA ARG A 157 3.57 11.87 -0.42
C ARG A 157 3.32 10.37 -0.43
N LEU A 158 2.12 10.02 -0.87
CA LEU A 158 1.63 8.69 -1.21
C LEU A 158 1.47 8.60 -2.72
N ARG A 159 1.96 7.50 -3.31
CA ARG A 159 1.71 7.15 -4.71
C ARG A 159 0.68 6.03 -4.79
N VAL A 160 -0.37 6.25 -5.57
CA VAL A 160 -1.43 5.26 -5.79
C VAL A 160 -1.02 4.26 -6.86
N GLY A 161 -0.95 2.98 -6.51
CA GLY A 161 -0.76 1.89 -7.47
C GLY A 161 -2.00 1.02 -7.57
N ASP A 162 -2.63 0.98 -8.74
CA ASP A 162 -3.77 0.08 -8.99
C ASP A 162 -3.30 -1.35 -9.31
N ARG A 163 -2.03 -1.50 -9.73
CA ARG A 163 -1.38 -2.81 -9.91
C ARG A 163 -0.79 -3.28 -8.59
N GLY A 164 -1.07 -4.51 -8.22
CA GLY A 164 -0.65 -5.10 -6.95
C GLY A 164 -0.17 -6.54 -7.10
N LEU A 165 -0.64 -7.40 -6.18
CA LEU A 165 -0.17 -8.79 -6.07
C LEU A 165 -0.43 -9.60 -7.34
N ARG A 166 -1.59 -9.43 -7.97
CA ARG A 166 -1.99 -10.18 -9.17
C ARG A 166 -1.02 -9.92 -10.32
N GLU A 167 -0.74 -8.64 -10.60
CA GLU A 167 0.20 -8.23 -11.64
C GLU A 167 1.64 -8.62 -11.27
N GLY A 168 2.00 -8.50 -9.99
CA GLY A 168 3.29 -8.94 -9.47
C GLY A 168 3.55 -10.43 -9.70
N LEU A 169 2.54 -11.28 -9.43
CA LEU A 169 2.59 -12.72 -9.66
C LEU A 169 2.69 -13.04 -11.15
N LEU A 170 1.86 -12.42 -11.98
CA LEU A 170 1.91 -12.61 -13.44
C LEU A 170 3.29 -12.26 -14.01
N LEU A 171 3.85 -11.11 -13.63
CA LEU A 171 5.20 -10.69 -14.03
C LEU A 171 6.29 -11.64 -13.51
N ASN A 172 6.06 -12.34 -12.40
CA ASN A 172 6.96 -13.38 -11.90
C ASN A 172 6.88 -14.63 -12.79
N LEU A 173 5.67 -15.12 -13.07
CA LEU A 173 5.43 -16.31 -13.89
C LEU A 173 5.89 -16.16 -15.35
N MET A 174 5.72 -14.97 -15.95
CA MET A 174 6.20 -14.70 -17.31
C MET A 174 7.72 -14.76 -17.44
N ARG A 175 8.46 -14.60 -16.33
CA ARG A 175 9.90 -14.76 -16.30
C ARG A 175 10.24 -16.24 -16.18
N LYS A 176 10.19 -16.97 -17.32
CA LYS A 176 10.72 -18.34 -17.42
C LYS A 176 12.09 -18.40 -16.71
N PRO A 177 12.35 -19.40 -15.84
CA PRO A 177 13.65 -19.54 -15.21
C PRO A 177 14.70 -19.61 -16.32
N ARG A 178 15.68 -18.70 -16.31
CA ARG A 178 16.84 -18.79 -17.20
C ARG A 178 17.42 -20.17 -16.99
N ARG A 179 17.26 -21.09 -17.96
CA ARG A 179 17.89 -22.41 -17.95
C ARG A 179 19.34 -22.20 -17.55
N ARG A 180 19.72 -22.67 -16.35
CA ARG A 180 21.12 -22.66 -15.90
C ARG A 180 21.91 -23.38 -16.99
N ARG A 181 22.69 -22.65 -17.79
CA ARG A 181 23.65 -23.24 -18.72
C ARG A 181 24.55 -24.12 -17.85
N LYS A 182 24.37 -25.44 -17.90
CA LYS A 182 25.32 -26.40 -17.32
C LYS A 182 26.68 -26.01 -17.87
N LYS A 183 27.60 -25.54 -17.00
CA LYS A 183 29.02 -25.44 -17.36
C LYS A 183 29.42 -26.81 -17.92
N ARG A 184 29.67 -26.91 -19.23
CA ARG A 184 30.33 -28.08 -19.81
C ARG A 184 31.64 -28.19 -19.03
N ARG A 185 31.76 -29.20 -18.17
CA ARG A 185 33.04 -29.59 -17.58
C ARG A 185 33.97 -29.85 -18.75
N ALA A 186 34.95 -28.98 -18.96
CA ALA A 186 36.11 -29.30 -19.78
C ALA A 186 36.76 -30.51 -19.12
N ARG A 187 36.58 -31.68 -19.74
CA ARG A 187 37.27 -32.91 -19.35
C ARG A 187 38.71 -32.68 -19.82
N LYS A 188 39.62 -32.46 -18.88
CA LYS A 188 41.07 -32.48 -19.13
C LYS A 188 41.41 -33.84 -19.75
N GLU A 189 42.09 -33.83 -20.89
CA GLU A 189 42.79 -34.99 -21.42
C GLU A 189 43.86 -35.42 -20.40
N PRO A 190 44.07 -36.72 -20.16
CA PRO A 190 45.25 -37.17 -19.46
C PRO A 190 46.45 -37.17 -20.41
N GLU A 191 47.50 -36.45 -20.03
CA GLU A 191 48.85 -36.70 -20.51
C GLU A 191 49.38 -38.01 -19.89
N GLN A 192 50.18 -38.70 -20.71
CA GLN A 192 50.94 -39.94 -20.49
C GLN A 192 50.23 -41.25 -20.85
#